data_AF-A0AA42NZ23-F1
#
_entry.id   AF-A0AA42NZ23-F1
#
_cell.length_a   1.000
_cell.length_b   1.000
_cell.length_c   1.000
_cell.angle_alpha   90.00
_cell.angle_beta   90.00
_cell.angle_gamma   90.00
#
_symmetry.space_group_name_H-M   'P 1'
#
loop_
_entity.id
_entity.type
_entity.pdbx_description
1 polymer ?
#
loop_
_entity_poly.entity_id
_entity_poly.type
_entity_poly.pdbx_seq_one_letter_code
_entity_poly.pdbx_strand_id
1 'polypeptide(L)'
;MIFLRRLALHRFVNTHPPSRQVSPAPRELVSAYEGVLPESLLDLWRRKGLGFYGDLQLAPIDPRPWQSVLDRWIVSPPGAVRRVPIALTPFGTLLYYRKLTETNEDVAYVDPVSKKTGDLAWSLDDFFNTFLCEREALESLIPMALVRSAREECGALAPGEVYEVDQMLFSMQMLRIAKVDALGKHRRLRDAVDPPTPTAEKPTTVANALPVEHRSMFEGIATGPGLAGLYLSSYIDWHRLLALQPNGQYRLLFWRIHHTTFERTEIRAYSGAYAIFANSAGDDIVVLDVTLREDSLGSDANDEELVVMHAEEATFLLRSEALEDMATAIGGRDVMGRSEHYFRRVTLDDPFVEEPGDGRAVPSFMNLPHALQELIHVDHLLATITHVGDPDPDEAHEGEGTVMCTLDLGEDDGLRMNMPLYSPESASRQLHGWVWDMAPRACKAGIGYRRGADGVIEHGPVVGDVLTTRAPDF
;
A
#
# COMPACT_ATOMS: atom_id res chain seq x y z
N MET A 1 -23.17 2.16 60.04
CA MET A 1 -22.41 1.12 59.31
C MET A 1 -22.11 1.66 57.92
N ILE A 2 -20.85 1.97 57.63
CA ILE A 2 -20.42 2.36 56.29
C ILE A 2 -20.11 1.04 55.56
N PHE A 3 -20.99 0.61 54.66
CA PHE A 3 -20.68 -0.47 53.73
C PHE A 3 -19.56 0.01 52.82
N LEU A 4 -18.33 -0.45 53.03
CA LEU A 4 -17.25 -0.30 52.06
C LEU A 4 -17.65 -1.07 50.80
N ARG A 5 -18.20 -0.37 49.80
CA ARG A 5 -18.50 -0.93 48.48
C ARG A 5 -17.23 -1.57 47.92
N ARG A 6 -17.26 -2.85 47.56
CA ARG A 6 -16.12 -3.55 46.94
C ARG A 6 -15.77 -2.86 45.61
N LEU A 7 -14.49 -2.69 45.32
CA LEU A 7 -14.01 -2.14 44.05
C LEU A 7 -14.46 -3.07 42.89
N ALA A 8 -14.94 -2.51 41.79
CA ALA A 8 -15.31 -3.30 40.61
C ALA A 8 -14.10 -4.09 40.07
N LEU A 9 -12.95 -3.42 39.93
CA LEU A 9 -11.68 -4.01 39.47
C LEU A 9 -10.87 -4.68 40.60
N HIS A 10 -11.53 -5.31 41.57
CA HIS A 10 -10.84 -5.88 42.73
C HIS A 10 -9.96 -7.09 42.39
N ARG A 11 -10.30 -7.88 41.37
CA ARG A 11 -9.47 -9.05 40.97
C ARG A 11 -8.14 -8.54 40.42
N PHE A 12 -8.18 -7.55 39.54
CA PHE A 12 -6.99 -6.83 39.08
C PHE A 12 -6.13 -6.34 40.23
N VAL A 13 -6.69 -5.58 41.18
CA VAL A 13 -5.93 -5.01 42.30
C VAL A 13 -5.34 -6.08 43.23
N ASN A 14 -6.01 -7.22 43.39
CA ASN A 14 -5.50 -8.33 44.19
C ASN A 14 -4.34 -9.05 43.50
N THR A 15 -4.44 -9.27 42.19
CA THR A 15 -3.40 -9.90 41.38
C THR A 15 -2.18 -8.98 41.21
N HIS A 16 -2.44 -7.69 40.94
CA HIS A 16 -1.43 -6.67 40.68
C HIS A 16 -1.61 -5.51 41.67
N PRO A 17 -1.05 -5.61 42.89
CA PRO A 17 -1.21 -4.55 43.88
C PRO A 17 -0.55 -3.24 43.42
N PRO A 18 -1.15 -2.06 43.75
CA PRO A 18 -0.54 -0.78 43.45
C PRO A 18 0.79 -0.63 44.20
N SER A 19 1.80 -0.09 43.51
CA SER A 19 3.08 0.23 44.14
C SER A 19 2.92 1.36 45.17
N ARG A 20 3.91 1.51 46.05
CA ARG A 20 3.90 2.53 47.13
C ARG A 20 3.84 3.98 46.62
N GLN A 21 4.19 4.20 45.35
CA GLN A 21 4.21 5.52 44.72
C GLN A 21 2.86 5.89 44.09
N VAL A 22 1.95 4.93 43.94
CA VAL A 22 0.61 5.16 43.41
C VAL A 22 -0.21 5.94 44.44
N SER A 23 -0.81 7.04 44.00
CA SER A 23 -1.69 7.86 44.81
C SER A 23 -2.98 8.18 44.06
N PRO A 24 -4.11 8.31 44.77
CA PRO A 24 -5.41 8.62 44.16
C PRO A 24 -5.35 9.77 43.15
N ALA A 25 -6.05 9.59 42.03
CA ALA A 25 -6.11 10.61 40.99
C ALA A 25 -6.77 11.90 41.50
N PRO A 26 -6.33 13.08 41.04
CA PRO A 26 -7.00 14.35 41.33
C PRO A 26 -8.48 14.29 40.92
N ARG A 27 -9.37 14.90 41.72
CA ARG A 27 -10.82 14.92 41.41
C ARG A 27 -11.11 15.51 40.03
N GLU A 28 -10.40 16.58 39.68
CA GLU A 28 -10.52 17.24 38.38
C GLU A 28 -10.25 16.29 37.21
N LEU A 29 -9.25 15.39 37.36
CA LEU A 29 -8.96 14.38 36.34
C LEU A 29 -10.10 13.38 36.23
N VAL A 30 -10.59 12.86 37.36
CA VAL A 30 -11.69 11.88 37.37
C VAL A 30 -12.94 12.46 36.73
N SER A 31 -13.34 13.67 37.12
CA SER A 31 -14.55 14.31 36.60
C SER A 31 -14.45 14.67 35.11
N ALA A 32 -13.25 14.93 34.58
CA ALA A 32 -13.06 15.15 33.15
C ALA A 32 -13.36 13.92 32.27
N TYR A 33 -13.37 12.72 32.87
CA TYR A 33 -13.63 11.46 32.16
C TYR A 33 -14.91 10.74 32.62
N GLU A 34 -15.72 11.36 33.48
CA GLU A 34 -17.07 10.87 33.80
C GLU A 34 -17.93 10.80 32.52
N GLY A 35 -18.58 9.66 32.29
CA GLY A 35 -19.36 9.40 31.08
C GLY A 35 -18.53 9.12 29.82
N VAL A 36 -17.21 9.32 29.87
CA VAL A 36 -16.26 9.00 28.78
C VAL A 36 -15.62 7.64 29.02
N LEU A 37 -15.18 7.37 30.25
CA LEU A 37 -14.60 6.09 30.66
C LEU A 37 -15.59 5.32 31.56
N PRO A 38 -15.51 3.98 31.57
CA PRO A 38 -16.27 3.15 32.50
C PRO A 38 -16.04 3.53 33.97
N GLU A 39 -17.14 3.53 34.74
CA GLU A 39 -17.13 3.89 36.16
C GLU A 39 -16.19 2.99 37.00
N SER A 40 -15.98 1.75 36.57
CA SER A 40 -15.05 0.80 37.18
C SER A 40 -13.60 1.29 37.16
N LEU A 41 -13.14 1.88 36.05
CA LEU A 41 -11.82 2.49 35.93
C LEU A 41 -11.74 3.78 36.75
N LEU A 42 -12.79 4.61 36.71
CA LEU A 42 -12.84 5.85 37.49
C LEU A 42 -12.85 5.59 39.00
N ASP A 43 -13.47 4.50 39.47
CA ASP A 43 -13.44 4.06 40.87
C ASP A 43 -12.03 3.56 41.27
N LEU A 44 -11.32 2.88 40.36
CA LEU A 44 -9.91 2.51 40.57
C LEU A 44 -9.04 3.77 40.71
N TRP A 45 -9.19 4.75 39.82
CA TRP A 45 -8.44 6.01 39.87
C TRP A 45 -8.72 6.80 41.15
N ARG A 46 -9.98 6.88 41.59
CA ARG A 46 -10.36 7.59 42.83
C ARG A 46 -9.81 6.94 44.09
N ARG A 47 -9.74 5.61 44.14
CA ARG A 47 -9.41 4.89 45.38
C ARG A 47 -7.97 4.46 45.48
N LYS A 48 -7.36 4.09 44.35
CA LYS A 48 -6.00 3.58 44.27
C LYS A 48 -5.11 4.58 43.56
N GLY A 49 -5.46 4.98 42.34
CA GLY A 49 -4.73 6.00 41.60
C GLY A 49 -4.04 5.51 40.34
N LEU A 50 -3.15 6.36 39.84
CA LEU A 50 -2.35 6.15 38.63
C LEU A 50 -0.90 5.77 38.99
N GLY A 51 -0.21 5.09 38.07
CA GLY A 51 1.16 4.61 38.25
C GLY A 51 1.25 3.09 38.27
N PHE A 52 2.35 2.51 38.76
CA PHE A 52 2.65 1.10 38.57
C PHE A 52 1.84 0.15 39.47
N TYR A 53 1.31 -0.91 38.86
CA TYR A 53 0.63 -2.05 39.50
C TYR A 53 1.39 -3.35 39.21
N GLY A 54 1.56 -4.18 40.24
CA GLY A 54 2.23 -5.48 40.16
C GLY A 54 3.73 -5.42 39.85
N ASP A 55 4.38 -6.58 39.83
CA ASP A 55 5.81 -6.70 39.55
C ASP A 55 6.16 -6.44 38.08
N LEU A 56 5.18 -6.59 37.20
CA LEU A 56 5.30 -6.23 35.80
C LEU A 56 5.18 -4.73 35.56
N GLN A 57 4.98 -3.88 36.58
CA GLN A 57 4.92 -2.42 36.41
C GLN A 57 3.98 -1.94 35.28
N LEU A 58 2.80 -2.54 35.15
CA LEU A 58 1.73 -2.00 34.30
C LEU A 58 1.24 -0.68 34.87
N ALA A 59 1.07 0.35 34.04
CA ALA A 59 0.73 1.69 34.53
C ALA A 59 -0.59 2.20 33.94
N PRO A 60 -1.71 2.26 34.70
CA PRO A 60 -2.78 3.19 34.41
C PRO A 60 -2.26 4.63 34.40
N ILE A 61 -2.62 5.39 33.36
CA ILE A 61 -2.04 6.72 33.09
C ILE A 61 -3.11 7.82 33.07
N ASP A 62 -2.65 9.07 33.21
CA ASP A 62 -3.44 10.25 32.85
C ASP A 62 -3.54 10.31 31.32
N PRO A 63 -4.73 10.30 30.72
CA PRO A 63 -4.84 10.29 29.26
C PRO A 63 -4.39 11.60 28.60
N ARG A 64 -4.38 12.73 29.32
CA ARG A 64 -4.21 14.08 28.72
C ARG A 64 -2.88 14.26 27.98
N PRO A 65 -1.71 13.87 28.52
CA PRO A 65 -0.44 13.99 27.79
C PRO A 65 -0.29 12.99 26.65
N TRP A 66 -1.11 11.94 26.65
CA TRP A 66 -1.03 10.80 25.74
C TRP A 66 -2.03 10.87 24.60
N GLN A 67 -3.06 11.72 24.70
CA GLN A 67 -4.08 11.84 23.66
C GLN A 67 -3.47 12.23 22.32
N SER A 68 -2.64 13.28 22.27
CA SER A 68 -1.98 13.71 21.03
C SER A 68 -0.99 12.67 20.49
N VAL A 69 -0.42 11.84 21.37
CA VAL A 69 0.46 10.73 20.95
C VAL A 69 -0.36 9.66 20.25
N LEU A 70 -1.48 9.26 20.84
CA LEU A 70 -2.39 8.27 20.26
C LEU A 70 -2.97 8.74 18.92
N ASP A 71 -3.41 10.00 18.86
CA ASP A 71 -3.99 10.60 17.64
C ASP A 71 -2.98 10.66 16.48
N ARG A 72 -1.69 10.86 16.80
CA ARG A 72 -0.61 10.85 15.79
C ARG A 72 -0.27 9.44 15.31
N TRP A 73 -0.36 8.43 16.18
CA TRP A 73 -0.19 7.03 15.78
C TRP A 73 -1.37 6.50 14.95
N ILE A 74 -2.60 6.94 15.26
CA ILE A 74 -3.83 6.47 14.63
C ILE A 74 -4.61 7.66 14.05
N VAL A 75 -4.29 8.02 12.81
CA VAL A 75 -5.01 9.07 12.07
C VAL A 75 -6.44 8.60 11.82
N SER A 76 -7.40 9.37 12.34
CA SER A 76 -8.81 9.02 12.31
C SER A 76 -9.59 9.96 11.41
N PRO A 77 -10.52 9.44 10.58
CA PRO A 77 -11.39 10.30 9.80
C PRO A 77 -12.36 11.08 10.72
N PRO A 78 -12.94 12.20 10.23
CA PRO A 78 -13.99 12.91 10.95
C PRO A 78 -15.14 11.98 11.36
N GLY A 79 -15.57 12.07 12.62
CA GLY A 79 -16.66 11.24 13.16
C GLY A 79 -16.25 9.84 13.64
N ALA A 80 -14.96 9.49 13.59
CA ALA A 80 -14.46 8.24 14.15
C ALA A 80 -14.70 8.14 15.67
N VAL A 81 -14.80 6.90 16.17
CA VAL A 81 -14.94 6.62 17.59
C VAL A 81 -13.79 7.24 18.38
N ARG A 82 -14.12 7.96 19.45
CA ARG A 82 -13.14 8.55 20.36
C ARG A 82 -12.31 7.44 21.02
N ARG A 83 -10.99 7.55 20.92
CA ARG A 83 -10.03 6.67 21.60
C ARG A 83 -9.45 7.40 22.80
N VAL A 84 -9.41 6.74 23.95
CA VAL A 84 -8.87 7.33 25.18
C VAL A 84 -7.71 6.47 25.68
N PRO A 85 -6.47 6.98 25.74
CA PRO A 85 -5.34 6.22 26.29
C PRO A 85 -5.53 6.00 27.79
N ILE A 86 -5.46 4.74 28.25
CA ILE A 86 -5.78 4.36 29.63
C ILE A 86 -4.61 3.74 30.40
N ALA A 87 -3.65 3.12 29.71
CA ALA A 87 -2.51 2.48 30.37
C ALA A 87 -1.29 2.32 29.45
N LEU A 88 -0.13 2.08 30.05
CA LEU A 88 1.13 1.73 29.39
C LEU A 88 1.68 0.42 29.93
N THR A 89 2.22 -0.39 29.02
CA THR A 89 3.07 -1.53 29.38
C THR A 89 4.51 -1.06 29.69
N PRO A 90 5.34 -1.90 30.34
CA PRO A 90 6.73 -1.58 30.63
C PRO A 90 7.59 -1.27 29.42
N PHE A 91 7.20 -1.71 28.22
CA PHE A 91 7.94 -1.48 26.99
C PHE A 91 7.36 -0.32 26.16
N GLY A 92 6.36 0.38 26.67
CA GLY A 92 5.73 1.51 25.99
C GLY A 92 4.66 1.12 24.98
N THR A 93 4.04 -0.05 25.10
CA THR A 93 2.79 -0.31 24.37
C THR A 93 1.68 0.53 25.01
N LEU A 94 1.00 1.36 24.21
CA LEU A 94 -0.05 2.25 24.67
C LEU A 94 -1.41 1.56 24.53
N LEU A 95 -2.11 1.40 25.65
CA LEU A 95 -3.41 0.77 25.73
C LEU A 95 -4.49 1.85 25.76
N TYR A 96 -5.55 1.68 24.97
CA TYR A 96 -6.62 2.66 24.86
C TYR A 96 -8.00 2.02 24.87
N TYR A 97 -8.96 2.77 25.38
CA TYR A 97 -10.38 2.43 25.44
C TYR A 97 -11.13 3.04 24.26
N ARG A 98 -12.11 2.32 23.72
CA ARG A 98 -13.10 2.86 22.78
C ARG A 98 -14.51 2.55 23.27
N LYS A 99 -15.38 3.56 23.20
CA LYS A 99 -16.82 3.38 23.32
C LYS A 99 -17.40 3.32 21.91
N LEU A 100 -17.61 2.11 21.40
CA LEU A 100 -18.03 1.85 20.02
C LEU A 100 -19.48 2.25 19.80
N THR A 101 -20.35 1.93 20.76
CA THR A 101 -21.77 2.29 20.78
C THR A 101 -22.20 2.66 22.21
N GLU A 102 -23.49 2.85 22.45
CA GLU A 102 -24.00 3.05 23.82
C GLU A 102 -23.74 1.85 24.73
N THR A 103 -23.72 0.63 24.16
CA THR A 103 -23.61 -0.64 24.90
C THR A 103 -22.32 -1.40 24.62
N ASN A 104 -21.63 -1.10 23.52
CA ASN A 104 -20.43 -1.83 23.10
C ASN A 104 -19.19 -0.96 23.29
N GLU A 105 -18.14 -1.59 23.78
CA GLU A 105 -16.85 -0.97 24.05
C GLU A 105 -15.74 -1.99 23.82
N ASP A 106 -14.50 -1.53 23.80
CA ASP A 106 -13.34 -2.41 23.82
C ASP A 106 -12.12 -1.73 24.45
N VAL A 107 -11.10 -2.55 24.65
CA VAL A 107 -9.73 -2.13 24.94
C VAL A 107 -8.84 -2.66 23.82
N ALA A 108 -8.04 -1.78 23.24
CA ALA A 108 -7.09 -2.07 22.18
C ALA A 108 -5.71 -1.50 22.52
N TYR A 109 -4.71 -1.82 21.70
CA TYR A 109 -3.35 -1.34 21.90
C TYR A 109 -2.72 -0.78 20.63
N VAL A 110 -1.71 0.05 20.80
CA VAL A 110 -0.73 0.37 19.76
C VAL A 110 0.68 0.13 20.29
N ASP A 111 1.45 -0.68 19.57
CA ASP A 111 2.86 -0.89 19.84
C ASP A 111 3.69 0.02 18.91
N PRO A 112 4.38 1.05 19.46
CA PRO A 112 5.14 1.99 18.65
C PRO A 112 6.40 1.37 18.02
N VAL A 113 6.86 0.22 18.52
CA VAL A 113 8.06 -0.46 18.01
C VAL A 113 7.70 -1.33 16.81
N SER A 114 6.73 -2.24 16.97
CA SER A 114 6.28 -3.12 15.88
C SER A 114 5.29 -2.45 14.92
N LYS A 115 4.79 -1.26 15.26
CA LYS A 115 3.76 -0.51 14.52
C LYS A 115 2.44 -1.26 14.38
N LYS A 116 2.19 -2.24 15.27
CA LYS A 116 0.97 -3.04 15.29
C LYS A 116 -0.10 -2.43 16.19
N THR A 117 -1.35 -2.69 15.83
CA THR A 117 -2.54 -2.42 16.64
C THR A 117 -3.42 -3.67 16.64
N GLY A 118 -4.21 -3.84 17.69
CA GLY A 118 -5.18 -4.94 17.77
C GLY A 118 -6.09 -4.78 18.98
N ASP A 119 -7.18 -5.54 18.97
CA ASP A 119 -8.15 -5.57 20.04
C ASP A 119 -7.71 -6.57 21.11
N LEU A 120 -7.88 -6.22 22.39
CA LEU A 120 -7.47 -7.06 23.53
C LEU A 120 -8.67 -7.67 24.24
N ALA A 121 -9.73 -6.89 24.45
CA ALA A 121 -10.97 -7.36 25.08
C ALA A 121 -12.16 -6.48 24.67
N TRP A 122 -13.35 -7.06 24.69
CA TRP A 122 -14.62 -6.40 24.35
C TRP A 122 -15.32 -5.73 25.54
N SER A 123 -14.61 -5.57 26.66
CA SER A 123 -15.01 -4.68 27.75
C SER A 123 -13.83 -4.29 28.62
N LEU A 124 -13.91 -3.12 29.24
CA LEU A 124 -12.86 -2.68 30.16
C LEU A 124 -12.75 -3.58 31.39
N ASP A 125 -13.90 -4.03 31.91
CA ASP A 125 -13.94 -4.87 33.10
C ASP A 125 -13.32 -6.23 32.85
N ASP A 126 -13.59 -6.84 31.69
CA ASP A 126 -12.97 -8.10 31.28
C ASP A 126 -11.47 -7.93 31.02
N PHE A 127 -11.06 -6.82 30.40
CA PHE A 127 -9.64 -6.50 30.23
C PHE A 127 -8.89 -6.49 31.57
N PHE A 128 -9.38 -5.75 32.57
CA PHE A 128 -8.70 -5.64 33.86
C PHE A 128 -8.83 -6.90 34.73
N ASN A 129 -10.03 -7.48 34.85
CA ASN A 129 -10.28 -8.58 35.77
C ASN A 129 -10.03 -9.98 35.16
N THR A 130 -9.93 -10.11 33.84
CA THR A 130 -9.68 -11.39 33.15
C THR A 130 -8.37 -11.34 32.39
N PHE A 131 -8.28 -10.56 31.31
CA PHE A 131 -7.10 -10.55 30.42
C PHE A 131 -5.80 -10.25 31.19
N LEU A 132 -5.78 -9.17 31.98
CA LEU A 132 -4.60 -8.81 32.77
C LEU A 132 -4.34 -9.75 33.96
N CYS A 133 -5.29 -10.60 34.33
CA CYS A 133 -5.14 -11.54 35.45
C CYS A 133 -4.80 -12.97 35.02
N GLU A 134 -4.88 -13.26 33.72
CA GLU A 134 -4.58 -14.57 33.15
C GLU A 134 -3.18 -14.57 32.55
N ARG A 135 -2.36 -15.54 32.97
CA ARG A 135 -0.93 -15.55 32.66
C ARG A 135 -0.65 -15.59 31.17
N GLU A 136 -1.35 -16.45 30.43
CA GLU A 136 -1.13 -16.63 28.99
C GLU A 136 -1.50 -15.37 28.20
N ALA A 137 -2.67 -14.80 28.48
CA ALA A 137 -3.11 -13.54 27.90
C ALA A 137 -2.14 -12.39 28.23
N LEU A 138 -1.74 -12.27 29.49
CA LEU A 138 -0.80 -11.23 29.92
C LEU A 138 0.59 -11.39 29.29
N GLU A 139 1.11 -12.62 29.14
CA GLU A 139 2.40 -12.89 28.50
C GLU A 139 2.42 -12.44 27.04
N SER A 140 1.29 -12.57 26.33
CA SER A 140 1.16 -12.12 24.93
C SER A 140 1.32 -10.60 24.77
N LEU A 141 0.95 -9.83 25.80
CA LEU A 141 1.05 -8.37 25.81
C LEU A 141 2.36 -7.88 26.45
N ILE A 142 2.81 -8.57 27.51
CA ILE A 142 3.98 -8.22 28.30
C ILE A 142 4.84 -9.48 28.47
N PRO A 143 5.88 -9.67 27.65
CA PRO A 143 6.78 -10.82 27.77
C PRO A 143 7.49 -10.80 29.13
N MET A 144 7.10 -11.70 30.04
CA MET A 144 7.53 -11.65 31.44
C MET A 144 9.01 -11.99 31.58
N ALA A 145 9.53 -12.88 30.73
CA ALA A 145 10.95 -13.19 30.67
C ALA A 145 11.79 -11.94 30.34
N LEU A 146 11.29 -11.09 29.42
CA LEU A 146 11.97 -9.86 29.02
C LEU A 146 11.90 -8.80 30.11
N VAL A 147 10.76 -8.66 30.81
CA VAL A 147 10.65 -7.76 31.97
C VAL A 147 11.63 -8.17 33.07
N ARG A 148 11.77 -9.48 33.34
CA ARG A 148 12.74 -9.97 34.32
C ARG A 148 14.17 -9.57 33.94
N SER A 149 14.58 -9.82 32.70
CA SER A 149 15.91 -9.42 32.21
C SER A 149 16.11 -7.89 32.30
N ALA A 150 15.10 -7.11 31.91
CA ALA A 150 15.14 -5.65 32.00
C ALA A 150 15.34 -5.14 33.43
N ARG A 151 14.66 -5.76 34.40
CA ARG A 151 14.79 -5.42 35.82
C ARG A 151 16.15 -5.83 36.39
N GLU A 152 16.70 -6.96 35.96
CA GLU A 152 18.03 -7.42 36.36
C GLU A 152 19.12 -6.49 35.81
N GLU A 153 18.99 -6.03 34.56
CA GLU A 153 19.98 -5.18 33.90
C GLU A 153 19.90 -3.70 34.32
N CYS A 154 18.68 -3.14 34.43
CA CYS A 154 18.46 -1.70 34.58
C CYS A 154 17.76 -1.28 35.88
N GLY A 155 17.33 -2.23 36.70
CA GLY A 155 16.48 -1.97 37.87
C GLY A 155 15.04 -1.60 37.50
N ALA A 156 14.22 -1.31 38.53
CA ALA A 156 12.81 -0.95 38.35
C ALA A 156 12.62 0.42 37.65
N LEU A 157 11.51 0.55 36.93
CA LEU A 157 11.09 1.80 36.30
C LEU A 157 10.65 2.85 37.33
N ALA A 158 11.04 4.11 37.11
CA ALA A 158 10.47 5.28 37.77
C ALA A 158 9.22 5.80 37.01
N PRO A 159 8.37 6.65 37.63
CA PRO A 159 7.21 7.20 36.94
C PRO A 159 7.58 7.91 35.63
N GLY A 160 6.90 7.54 34.54
CA GLY A 160 7.16 8.06 33.19
C GLY A 160 8.25 7.32 32.42
N GLU A 161 8.96 6.37 33.05
CA GLU A 161 9.96 5.53 32.36
C GLU A 161 9.32 4.28 31.74
N VAL A 162 9.91 3.83 30.64
CA VAL A 162 9.70 2.50 30.02
C VAL A 162 11.05 1.88 29.70
N TYR A 163 11.08 0.56 29.54
CA TYR A 163 12.20 -0.16 28.96
C TYR A 163 12.20 -0.03 27.44
N GLU A 164 13.39 0.15 26.89
CA GLU A 164 13.65 0.11 25.46
C GLU A 164 14.69 -0.95 25.16
N VAL A 165 14.33 -1.84 24.23
CA VAL A 165 15.21 -2.89 23.73
C VAL A 165 15.80 -2.41 22.41
N ASP A 166 17.13 -2.47 22.30
CA ASP A 166 17.84 -2.23 21.05
C ASP A 166 17.45 -3.31 20.02
N GLN A 167 16.63 -2.94 19.04
CA GLN A 167 16.09 -3.89 18.05
C GLN A 167 17.17 -4.49 17.15
N MET A 168 18.23 -3.73 16.85
CA MET A 168 19.32 -4.22 16.00
C MET A 168 20.07 -5.33 16.73
N LEU A 169 20.46 -5.09 17.98
CA LEU A 169 21.12 -6.12 18.78
C LEU A 169 20.21 -7.31 19.08
N PHE A 170 18.92 -7.05 19.34
CA PHE A 170 17.95 -8.10 19.61
C PHE A 170 17.79 -9.05 18.42
N SER A 171 17.79 -8.53 17.19
CA SER A 171 17.78 -9.35 15.96
C SER A 171 19.04 -10.22 15.81
N MET A 172 20.16 -9.80 16.39
CA MET A 172 21.42 -10.54 16.45
C MET A 172 21.54 -11.45 17.69
N GLN A 173 20.42 -11.72 18.37
CA GLN A 173 20.36 -12.51 19.62
C GLN A 173 21.17 -11.92 20.78
N MET A 174 21.47 -10.62 20.73
CA MET A 174 22.12 -9.87 21.81
C MET A 174 21.08 -8.97 22.50
N LEU A 175 21.01 -9.03 23.82
CA LEU A 175 20.08 -8.21 24.58
C LEU A 175 20.78 -6.96 25.11
N ARG A 176 20.26 -5.78 24.76
CA ARG A 176 20.62 -4.51 25.38
C ARG A 176 19.35 -3.75 25.72
N ILE A 177 19.22 -3.40 26.99
CA ILE A 177 18.04 -2.72 27.51
C ILE A 177 18.44 -1.39 28.14
N ALA A 178 17.62 -0.37 27.95
CA ALA A 178 17.76 0.92 28.62
C ALA A 178 16.44 1.38 29.20
N LYS A 179 16.49 2.22 30.24
CA LYS A 179 15.33 2.99 30.70
C LYS A 179 15.29 4.32 29.98
N VAL A 180 14.13 4.67 29.43
CA VAL A 180 13.92 5.90 28.67
C VAL A 180 12.61 6.57 29.06
N ASP A 181 12.52 7.88 28.81
CA ASP A 181 11.25 8.61 28.94
C ASP A 181 10.22 8.08 27.92
N ALA A 182 9.05 7.68 28.40
CA ALA A 182 8.03 7.04 27.59
C ALA A 182 7.48 7.97 26.50
N LEU A 183 7.19 9.22 26.84
CA LEU A 183 6.67 10.20 25.87
C LEU A 183 7.73 10.54 24.80
N GLY A 184 8.98 10.74 25.22
CA GLY A 184 10.12 10.96 24.34
C GLY A 184 10.34 9.80 23.37
N LYS A 185 10.25 8.55 23.86
CA LYS A 185 10.32 7.35 23.01
C LYS A 185 9.23 7.36 21.94
N HIS A 186 7.97 7.57 22.31
CA HIS A 186 6.87 7.62 21.34
C HIS A 186 7.02 8.74 20.32
N ARG A 187 7.45 9.94 20.75
CA ARG A 187 7.70 11.07 19.84
C ARG A 187 8.78 10.71 18.82
N ARG A 188 9.94 10.24 19.28
CA ARG A 188 11.06 9.85 18.42
C ARG A 188 10.68 8.75 17.42
N LEU A 189 10.00 7.69 17.89
CA LEU A 189 9.56 6.59 17.01
C LEU A 189 8.54 7.05 15.98
N ARG A 190 7.67 8.00 16.35
CA ARG A 190 6.71 8.56 15.41
C ARG A 190 7.36 9.53 14.42
N ASP A 191 8.28 10.37 14.87
CA ASP A 191 9.05 11.28 14.01
C ASP A 191 9.81 10.51 12.91
N ALA A 192 10.31 9.31 13.23
CA ALA A 192 11.01 8.45 12.28
C ALA A 192 10.11 7.82 11.19
N VAL A 193 8.79 7.90 11.32
CA VAL A 193 7.81 7.34 10.36
C VAL A 193 6.83 8.36 9.81
N ASP A 194 6.82 9.58 10.35
CA ASP A 194 6.05 10.67 9.75
C ASP A 194 6.60 10.96 8.35
N PRO A 195 5.73 11.10 7.36
CA PRO A 195 6.19 11.33 6.01
C PRO A 195 6.89 12.70 5.98
N PRO A 196 8.03 12.80 5.28
CA PRO A 196 8.86 14.01 5.28
C PRO A 196 8.03 15.23 4.86
N THR A 197 8.23 16.36 5.55
CA THR A 197 7.53 17.62 5.23
C THR A 197 7.78 17.98 3.75
N PRO A 198 6.78 18.54 3.03
CA PRO A 198 6.98 19.07 1.69
C PRO A 198 8.24 19.96 1.63
N THR A 199 9.22 19.55 0.84
CA THR A 199 10.44 20.34 0.59
C THR A 199 10.31 21.14 -0.70
N ALA A 200 9.36 20.79 -1.56
CA ALA A 200 9.03 21.49 -2.79
C ALA A 200 7.50 21.68 -2.95
N GLU A 201 7.11 22.55 -3.88
CA GLU A 201 5.71 22.75 -4.23
C GLU A 201 5.17 21.62 -5.11
N LYS A 202 3.91 21.24 -4.88
CA LYS A 202 3.18 20.30 -5.74
C LYS A 202 3.05 20.93 -7.14
N PRO A 203 3.42 20.21 -8.22
CA PRO A 203 3.30 20.76 -9.57
C PRO A 203 1.85 21.02 -9.96
N THR A 204 1.60 22.16 -10.58
CA THR A 204 0.32 22.50 -11.21
C THR A 204 0.37 22.47 -12.74
N THR A 205 1.55 22.69 -13.33
CA THR A 205 1.79 22.63 -14.79
C THR A 205 2.95 21.71 -15.14
N VAL A 206 3.03 21.28 -16.41
CA VAL A 206 4.15 20.48 -16.91
C VAL A 206 5.49 21.19 -16.65
N ALA A 207 5.56 22.51 -16.83
CA ALA A 207 6.74 23.30 -16.47
C ALA A 207 7.11 23.17 -14.99
N ASN A 208 6.12 23.23 -14.09
CA ASN A 208 6.35 23.11 -12.65
C ASN A 208 6.78 21.70 -12.25
N ALA A 209 6.35 20.67 -12.99
CA ALA A 209 6.74 19.27 -12.73
C ALA A 209 8.23 19.02 -12.97
N LEU A 210 8.83 19.70 -13.95
CA LEU A 210 10.23 19.53 -14.32
C LEU A 210 11.19 19.93 -13.19
N PRO A 211 12.33 19.21 -13.05
CA PRO A 211 13.47 19.70 -12.29
C PRO A 211 13.92 21.08 -12.80
N VAL A 212 14.17 22.01 -11.87
CA VAL A 212 14.39 23.43 -12.19
C VAL A 212 15.59 23.60 -13.12
N GLU A 213 16.68 22.87 -12.89
CA GLU A 213 17.90 22.94 -13.67
C GLU A 213 17.77 22.38 -15.11
N HIS A 214 16.68 21.67 -15.42
CA HIS A 214 16.42 21.10 -16.74
C HIS A 214 15.33 21.86 -17.53
N ARG A 215 14.57 22.75 -16.90
CA ARG A 215 13.39 23.41 -17.51
C ARG A 215 13.73 24.16 -18.81
N SER A 216 14.82 24.92 -18.82
CA SER A 216 15.23 25.72 -19.99
C SER A 216 15.54 24.87 -21.22
N MET A 217 15.76 23.55 -21.06
CA MET A 217 15.98 22.63 -22.16
C MET A 217 14.70 22.33 -22.95
N PHE A 218 13.53 22.58 -22.37
CA PHE A 218 12.24 22.28 -22.98
C PHE A 218 11.46 23.54 -23.39
N GLU A 219 11.96 24.72 -23.01
CA GLU A 219 11.41 26.01 -23.41
C GLU A 219 11.62 26.27 -24.91
N GLY A 220 10.62 26.89 -25.56
CA GLY A 220 10.70 27.27 -26.97
C GLY A 220 10.63 26.13 -27.97
N ILE A 221 10.39 24.89 -27.52
CA ILE A 221 10.09 23.76 -28.42
C ILE A 221 8.72 24.00 -29.06
N ALA A 222 8.74 24.33 -30.35
CA ALA A 222 7.52 24.64 -31.10
C ALA A 222 6.62 23.41 -31.24
N THR A 223 5.38 23.51 -30.77
CA THR A 223 4.30 22.60 -31.15
C THR A 223 3.71 23.06 -32.47
N GLY A 224 4.07 22.38 -33.56
CA GLY A 224 3.59 22.69 -34.91
C GLY A 224 3.00 21.46 -35.63
N PRO A 225 2.59 21.58 -36.90
CA PRO A 225 2.18 20.43 -37.70
C PRO A 225 3.32 19.41 -37.79
N GLY A 226 3.01 18.13 -37.62
CA GLY A 226 3.98 17.03 -37.53
C GLY A 226 4.29 16.59 -36.09
N LEU A 227 5.40 15.86 -35.93
CA LEU A 227 5.83 15.20 -34.69
C LEU A 227 6.77 16.05 -33.81
N ALA A 228 7.21 17.21 -34.28
CA ALA A 228 8.01 18.10 -33.44
C ALA A 228 7.14 18.66 -32.29
N GLY A 229 7.64 18.58 -31.06
CA GLY A 229 6.88 18.99 -29.88
C GLY A 229 7.33 18.31 -28.60
N LEU A 230 6.55 18.51 -27.54
CA LEU A 230 6.76 17.90 -26.23
C LEU A 230 5.77 16.76 -26.00
N TYR A 231 6.25 15.69 -25.37
CA TYR A 231 5.52 14.45 -25.14
C TYR A 231 5.79 14.00 -23.70
N LEU A 232 4.75 13.99 -22.88
CA LEU A 232 4.82 13.61 -21.47
C LEU A 232 4.29 12.19 -21.30
N SER A 233 5.01 11.40 -20.52
CA SER A 233 4.52 10.14 -19.96
C SER A 233 4.68 10.19 -18.45
N SER A 234 3.73 9.62 -17.71
CA SER A 234 3.70 9.65 -16.25
C SER A 234 3.10 8.36 -15.74
N TYR A 235 3.75 7.72 -14.77
CA TYR A 235 3.27 6.49 -14.13
C TYR A 235 3.67 6.51 -12.65
N ILE A 236 2.65 6.61 -11.80
CA ILE A 236 2.84 6.77 -10.35
C ILE A 236 3.73 8.01 -10.08
N ASP A 237 4.88 7.84 -9.43
CA ASP A 237 5.83 8.90 -9.09
C ASP A 237 6.82 9.19 -10.25
N TRP A 238 6.83 8.37 -11.30
CA TRP A 238 7.81 8.44 -12.38
C TRP A 238 7.28 9.21 -13.57
N HIS A 239 8.13 10.07 -14.13
CA HIS A 239 7.77 10.95 -15.23
C HIS A 239 8.87 10.99 -16.28
N ARG A 240 8.44 11.16 -17.52
CA ARG A 240 9.31 11.32 -18.68
C ARG A 240 8.81 12.41 -19.59
N LEU A 241 9.70 13.29 -20.02
CA LEU A 241 9.40 14.32 -21.01
C LEU A 241 10.35 14.16 -22.19
N LEU A 242 9.76 13.86 -23.34
CA LEU A 242 10.43 13.78 -24.62
C LEU A 242 10.16 15.05 -25.42
N ALA A 243 11.21 15.70 -25.91
CA ALA A 243 11.14 16.76 -26.90
C ALA A 243 11.68 16.25 -28.23
N LEU A 244 10.86 16.33 -29.28
CA LEU A 244 11.29 16.09 -30.66
C LEU A 244 11.45 17.45 -31.36
N GLN A 245 12.64 17.74 -31.87
CA GLN A 245 12.94 19.00 -32.53
C GLN A 245 12.89 18.86 -34.06
N PRO A 246 12.46 19.92 -34.80
CA PRO A 246 12.37 19.87 -36.26
C PRO A 246 13.68 19.56 -37.00
N ASN A 247 14.83 19.72 -36.35
CA ASN A 247 16.16 19.43 -36.89
C ASN A 247 16.58 17.94 -36.73
N GLY A 248 15.67 17.06 -36.29
CA GLY A 248 15.96 15.64 -36.10
C GLY A 248 16.73 15.34 -34.80
N GLN A 249 16.70 16.24 -33.82
CA GLN A 249 17.30 16.04 -32.50
C GLN A 249 16.22 15.82 -31.43
N TYR A 250 16.50 14.96 -30.47
CA TYR A 250 15.61 14.73 -29.32
C TYR A 250 16.26 15.15 -28.00
N ARG A 251 15.42 15.39 -27.00
CA ARG A 251 15.81 15.46 -25.58
C ARG A 251 14.83 14.62 -24.78
N LEU A 252 15.32 13.70 -23.97
CA LEU A 252 14.50 12.82 -23.13
C LEU A 252 14.94 12.98 -21.68
N LEU A 253 14.03 13.39 -20.81
CA LEU A 253 14.27 13.55 -19.38
C LEU A 253 13.44 12.56 -18.61
N PHE A 254 14.07 11.81 -17.72
CA PHE A 254 13.45 10.98 -16.69
C PHE A 254 13.61 11.68 -15.35
N TRP A 255 12.56 11.67 -14.53
CA TRP A 255 12.66 12.07 -13.13
C TRP A 255 11.55 11.42 -12.31
N ARG A 256 11.73 11.42 -11.00
CA ARG A 256 10.73 11.03 -10.04
C ARG A 256 10.24 12.25 -9.27
N ILE A 257 8.94 12.36 -8.99
CA ILE A 257 8.39 13.31 -8.03
C ILE A 257 7.98 12.52 -6.79
N HIS A 258 8.63 12.77 -5.66
CA HIS A 258 8.27 12.07 -4.43
C HIS A 258 6.86 12.49 -3.97
N HIS A 259 5.93 11.54 -3.83
CA HIS A 259 4.50 11.81 -3.54
C HIS A 259 4.23 12.70 -2.31
N THR A 260 5.09 12.65 -1.28
CA THR A 260 4.97 13.54 -0.10
C THR A 260 5.80 14.83 -0.19
N THR A 261 7.12 14.75 -0.41
CA THR A 261 7.98 15.95 -0.38
C THR A 261 7.83 16.84 -1.61
N PHE A 262 7.29 16.27 -2.70
CA PHE A 262 7.32 16.80 -4.06
C PHE A 262 8.74 17.04 -4.58
N GLU A 263 9.78 16.51 -3.95
CA GLU A 263 11.14 16.65 -4.45
C GLU A 263 11.29 15.94 -5.80
N ARG A 264 12.05 16.55 -6.72
CA ARG A 264 12.40 15.97 -8.01
C ARG A 264 13.72 15.23 -7.84
N THR A 265 13.70 13.91 -7.95
CA THR A 265 14.85 13.04 -7.71
C THR A 265 15.08 12.09 -8.88
N GLU A 266 16.17 11.32 -8.81
CA GLU A 266 16.46 10.23 -9.76
C GLU A 266 16.47 10.71 -11.23
N ILE A 267 17.03 11.91 -11.43
CA ILE A 267 16.99 12.63 -12.70
C ILE A 267 18.00 12.03 -13.67
N ARG A 268 17.55 11.69 -14.88
CA ARG A 268 18.42 11.22 -15.97
C ARG A 268 18.02 11.90 -17.27
N ALA A 269 19.00 12.37 -18.03
CA ALA A 269 18.76 13.13 -19.25
C ALA A 269 19.56 12.55 -20.42
N TYR A 270 18.88 12.38 -21.54
CA TYR A 270 19.41 11.89 -22.81
C TYR A 270 19.14 12.89 -23.91
N SER A 271 20.02 12.90 -24.91
CA SER A 271 19.85 13.69 -26.12
C SER A 271 20.61 13.03 -27.25
N GLY A 272 20.05 13.10 -28.46
CA GLY A 272 20.68 12.52 -29.63
C GLY A 272 19.89 12.85 -30.89
N ALA A 273 20.21 12.14 -31.97
CA ALA A 273 19.40 12.18 -33.18
C ALA A 273 18.19 11.25 -33.05
N TYR A 274 17.12 11.57 -33.77
CA TYR A 274 16.03 10.62 -34.00
C TYR A 274 15.74 10.52 -35.49
N ALA A 275 15.21 9.37 -35.89
CA ALA A 275 14.74 9.12 -37.25
C ALA A 275 13.26 8.76 -37.22
N ILE A 276 12.58 8.98 -38.35
CA ILE A 276 11.21 8.52 -38.57
C ILE A 276 11.23 7.59 -39.77
N PHE A 277 10.62 6.42 -39.65
CA PHE A 277 10.40 5.49 -40.75
C PHE A 277 8.98 4.93 -40.70
N ALA A 278 8.47 4.47 -41.83
CA ALA A 278 7.24 3.70 -41.87
C ALA A 278 7.57 2.21 -41.63
N ASN A 279 6.80 1.55 -40.78
CA ASN A 279 6.87 0.09 -40.63
C ASN A 279 6.18 -0.62 -41.83
N SER A 280 6.18 -1.95 -41.83
CA SER A 280 5.54 -2.75 -42.88
C SER A 280 4.02 -2.55 -42.96
N ALA A 281 3.39 -2.13 -41.87
CA ALA A 281 1.96 -1.85 -41.79
C ALA A 281 1.61 -0.40 -42.21
N GLY A 282 2.63 0.44 -42.47
CA GLY A 282 2.47 1.84 -42.85
C GLY A 282 2.34 2.83 -41.69
N ASP A 283 2.59 2.39 -40.45
CA ASP A 283 2.65 3.27 -39.29
C ASP A 283 3.99 3.98 -39.21
N ASP A 284 3.98 5.26 -38.86
CA ASP A 284 5.19 6.01 -38.57
C ASP A 284 5.79 5.54 -37.23
N ILE A 285 7.08 5.25 -37.23
CA ILE A 285 7.88 4.89 -36.06
C ILE A 285 8.97 5.93 -35.87
N VAL A 286 9.05 6.47 -34.66
CA VAL A 286 10.12 7.33 -34.19
C VAL A 286 11.16 6.45 -33.50
N VAL A 287 12.40 6.45 -33.99
CA VAL A 287 13.53 5.79 -33.31
C VAL A 287 14.51 6.83 -32.79
N LEU A 288 14.72 6.79 -31.47
CA LEU A 288 15.65 7.62 -30.74
C LEU A 288 17.01 6.91 -30.65
N ASP A 289 18.12 7.60 -30.92
CA ASP A 289 19.45 7.06 -30.65
C ASP A 289 19.78 7.16 -29.15
N VAL A 290 19.23 6.23 -28.34
CA VAL A 290 19.43 6.21 -26.87
C VAL A 290 20.71 5.47 -26.53
N THR A 291 21.76 6.20 -26.19
CA THR A 291 23.01 5.61 -25.69
C THR A 291 22.98 5.51 -24.16
N LEU A 292 22.90 4.29 -23.63
CA LEU A 292 22.98 4.04 -22.18
C LEU A 292 24.36 4.40 -21.63
N ARG A 293 24.37 4.94 -20.42
CA ARG A 293 25.53 5.37 -19.64
C ARG A 293 25.63 4.54 -18.37
N GLU A 294 26.69 4.75 -17.59
CA GLU A 294 26.87 4.05 -16.30
C GLU A 294 25.75 4.33 -15.29
N ASP A 295 25.14 5.52 -15.35
CA ASP A 295 24.02 5.94 -14.50
C ASP A 295 22.63 5.59 -15.08
N SER A 296 22.57 4.90 -16.22
CA SER A 296 21.33 4.49 -16.87
C SER A 296 20.70 3.26 -16.22
N LEU A 297 19.37 3.19 -16.25
CA LEU A 297 18.66 1.93 -16.02
C LEU A 297 18.52 1.18 -17.34
N GLY A 298 18.56 -0.16 -17.30
CA GLY A 298 18.32 -0.97 -18.52
C GLY A 298 16.98 -0.64 -19.18
N SER A 299 15.97 -0.31 -18.37
CA SER A 299 14.63 0.10 -18.83
C SER A 299 14.58 1.48 -19.50
N ASP A 300 15.65 2.27 -19.46
CA ASP A 300 15.68 3.58 -20.14
C ASP A 300 15.74 3.40 -21.67
N ALA A 301 16.22 2.24 -22.16
CA ALA A 301 16.21 1.91 -23.59
C ALA A 301 14.80 1.57 -24.12
N ASN A 302 13.82 1.34 -23.25
CA ASN A 302 12.44 1.01 -23.64
C ASN A 302 11.73 2.15 -24.39
N ASP A 303 12.28 3.37 -24.36
CA ASP A 303 11.79 4.53 -25.12
C ASP A 303 12.47 4.70 -26.48
N GLU A 304 13.33 3.75 -26.90
CA GLU A 304 14.09 3.82 -28.14
C GLU A 304 13.18 3.81 -29.38
N GLU A 305 12.16 2.95 -29.41
CA GLU A 305 11.26 2.79 -30.56
C GLU A 305 9.81 3.10 -30.18
N LEU A 306 9.23 4.11 -30.85
CA LEU A 306 7.90 4.62 -30.55
C LEU A 306 7.01 4.66 -31.80
N VAL A 307 5.85 4.01 -31.74
CA VAL A 307 4.84 4.04 -32.80
C VAL A 307 3.94 5.26 -32.64
N VAL A 308 3.76 6.00 -33.73
CA VAL A 308 2.96 7.22 -33.76
C VAL A 308 1.47 6.87 -33.82
N MET A 309 0.68 7.49 -32.94
CA MET A 309 -0.78 7.40 -32.98
C MET A 309 -1.40 8.80 -33.10
N HIS A 310 -2.22 8.97 -34.12
CA HIS A 310 -3.01 10.18 -34.34
C HIS A 310 -4.47 9.95 -33.95
N ALA A 311 -4.87 10.46 -32.79
CA ALA A 311 -6.27 10.55 -32.37
C ALA A 311 -6.84 11.94 -32.71
N GLU A 312 -8.16 12.05 -32.75
CA GLU A 312 -8.90 13.25 -33.19
C GLU A 312 -8.40 14.55 -32.53
N GLU A 313 -8.14 14.52 -31.22
CA GLU A 313 -7.71 15.69 -30.43
C GLU A 313 -6.32 15.54 -29.81
N ALA A 314 -5.59 14.45 -30.11
CA ALA A 314 -4.34 14.15 -29.44
C ALA A 314 -3.36 13.35 -30.31
N THR A 315 -2.08 13.60 -30.13
CA THR A 315 -1.01 12.76 -30.68
C THR A 315 -0.34 12.01 -29.55
N PHE A 316 -0.13 10.72 -29.75
CA PHE A 316 0.59 9.87 -28.82
C PHE A 316 1.78 9.21 -29.50
N LEU A 317 2.76 8.83 -28.68
CA LEU A 317 3.89 7.99 -29.06
C LEU A 317 3.83 6.75 -28.17
N LEU A 318 3.58 5.59 -28.77
CA LEU A 318 3.38 4.32 -28.06
C LEU A 318 4.69 3.54 -28.07
N ARG A 319 5.12 2.99 -26.93
CA ARG A 319 6.30 2.13 -26.90
C ARG A 319 6.05 0.87 -27.71
N SER A 320 6.92 0.60 -28.69
CA SER A 320 6.79 -0.55 -29.60
C SER A 320 6.74 -1.88 -28.83
N GLU A 321 7.62 -2.06 -27.84
CA GLU A 321 7.64 -3.25 -26.97
C GLU A 321 6.39 -3.42 -26.09
N ALA A 322 5.59 -2.38 -25.89
CA ALA A 322 4.42 -2.42 -25.02
C ALA A 322 3.11 -2.62 -25.80
N LEU A 323 3.15 -2.72 -27.14
CA LEU A 323 1.93 -2.82 -27.95
C LEU A 323 1.09 -4.06 -27.61
N GLU A 324 1.73 -5.18 -27.24
CA GLU A 324 0.99 -6.37 -26.84
C GLU A 324 0.21 -6.18 -25.53
N ASP A 325 0.85 -5.58 -24.54
CA ASP A 325 0.23 -5.24 -23.25
C ASP A 325 -0.88 -4.21 -23.42
N MET A 326 -0.66 -3.22 -24.30
CA MET A 326 -1.67 -2.22 -24.65
C MET A 326 -2.88 -2.88 -25.33
N ALA A 327 -2.67 -3.72 -26.35
CA ALA A 327 -3.76 -4.44 -27.01
C ALA A 327 -4.56 -5.32 -26.04
N THR A 328 -3.87 -5.93 -25.07
CA THR A 328 -4.51 -6.68 -23.99
C THR A 328 -5.41 -5.79 -23.12
N ALA A 329 -4.92 -4.62 -22.73
CA ALA A 329 -5.70 -3.65 -21.96
C ALA A 329 -6.90 -3.10 -22.74
N ILE A 330 -6.73 -2.83 -24.03
CA ILE A 330 -7.79 -2.33 -24.91
C ILE A 330 -8.89 -3.39 -25.07
N GLY A 331 -8.54 -4.60 -25.49
CA GLY A 331 -9.52 -5.67 -25.69
C GLY A 331 -10.25 -6.06 -24.40
N GLY A 332 -9.52 -6.09 -23.28
CA GLY A 332 -10.07 -6.51 -22.00
C GLY A 332 -10.88 -5.43 -21.27
N ARG A 333 -10.39 -4.18 -21.25
CA ARG A 333 -10.88 -3.12 -20.34
C ARG A 333 -11.19 -1.79 -21.04
N ASP A 334 -11.05 -1.71 -22.36
CA ASP A 334 -11.33 -0.49 -23.14
C ASP A 334 -10.47 0.72 -22.74
N VAL A 335 -9.23 0.46 -22.30
CA VAL A 335 -8.24 1.46 -21.89
C VAL A 335 -6.92 1.22 -22.61
N MET A 336 -6.11 2.28 -22.72
CA MET A 336 -4.80 2.25 -23.38
C MET A 336 -3.75 1.37 -22.67
N GLY A 337 -4.03 0.89 -21.46
CA GLY A 337 -3.05 0.21 -20.61
C GLY A 337 -2.18 1.19 -19.82
N ARG A 338 -1.19 0.69 -19.08
CA ARG A 338 -0.42 1.52 -18.15
C ARG A 338 0.08 2.80 -18.82
N SER A 339 -0.04 3.91 -18.13
CA SER A 339 0.34 5.22 -18.65
C SER A 339 1.84 5.36 -18.95
N GLU A 340 2.66 4.41 -18.50
CA GLU A 340 4.06 4.30 -18.93
C GLU A 340 4.25 3.74 -20.35
N HIS A 341 3.22 3.16 -20.97
CA HIS A 341 3.33 2.58 -22.31
C HIS A 341 3.25 3.62 -23.42
N TYR A 342 2.85 4.86 -23.11
CA TYR A 342 2.69 5.91 -24.10
C TYR A 342 3.14 7.27 -23.58
N PHE A 343 3.52 8.14 -24.49
CA PHE A 343 3.62 9.56 -24.27
C PHE A 343 2.44 10.27 -24.92
N ARG A 344 1.90 11.28 -24.24
CA ARG A 344 0.90 12.19 -24.77
C ARG A 344 1.53 13.52 -25.12
N ARG A 345 1.17 14.08 -26.27
CA ARG A 345 1.61 15.43 -26.64
C ARG A 345 1.11 16.47 -25.63
N VAL A 346 1.99 17.38 -25.23
CA VAL A 346 1.72 18.44 -24.24
C VAL A 346 2.38 19.76 -24.62
N THR A 347 2.00 20.83 -23.93
CA THR A 347 2.78 22.06 -23.79
C THR A 347 3.28 22.23 -22.35
N LEU A 348 4.24 23.12 -22.14
CA LEU A 348 4.75 23.41 -20.78
C LEU A 348 3.69 24.06 -19.86
N ASP A 349 2.72 24.77 -20.46
CA ASP A 349 1.64 25.46 -19.75
C ASP A 349 0.44 24.55 -19.47
N ASP A 350 0.42 23.34 -20.04
CA ASP A 350 -0.64 22.38 -19.80
C ASP A 350 -0.71 22.01 -18.30
N PRO A 351 -1.92 21.76 -17.76
CA PRO A 351 -2.08 21.25 -16.41
C PRO A 351 -1.31 19.94 -16.22
N PHE A 352 -0.60 19.83 -15.10
CA PHE A 352 0.04 18.57 -14.71
C PHE A 352 -0.97 17.68 -13.99
N VAL A 353 -1.65 16.85 -14.76
CA VAL A 353 -2.68 15.93 -14.28
C VAL A 353 -2.06 14.55 -14.12
N GLU A 354 -2.34 13.91 -13.00
CA GLU A 354 -1.99 12.51 -12.76
C GLU A 354 -2.67 11.61 -13.80
N GLU A 355 -1.89 10.74 -14.44
CA GLU A 355 -2.42 9.75 -15.37
C GLU A 355 -3.07 8.60 -14.58
N PRO A 356 -4.23 8.08 -15.00
CA PRO A 356 -4.79 6.88 -14.37
C PRO A 356 -3.80 5.71 -14.49
N GLY A 357 -3.70 4.88 -13.46
CA GLY A 357 -2.76 3.75 -13.43
C GLY A 357 -2.98 2.75 -14.57
N ASP A 358 -4.25 2.48 -14.92
CA ASP A 358 -4.65 1.64 -16.06
C ASP A 358 -4.69 2.39 -17.40
N GLY A 359 -4.27 3.65 -17.40
CA GLY A 359 -4.23 4.52 -18.56
C GLY A 359 -5.54 5.22 -18.87
N ARG A 360 -5.51 5.96 -19.97
CA ARG A 360 -6.67 6.69 -20.50
C ARG A 360 -7.62 5.76 -21.24
N ALA A 361 -8.86 6.22 -21.42
CA ALA A 361 -9.79 5.62 -22.36
C ALA A 361 -9.15 5.51 -23.74
N VAL A 362 -9.41 4.39 -24.43
CA VAL A 362 -8.90 4.15 -25.77
C VAL A 362 -9.57 5.09 -26.79
N PRO A 363 -8.83 5.66 -27.76
CA PRO A 363 -9.43 6.33 -28.91
C PRO A 363 -10.24 5.35 -29.78
N SER A 364 -10.98 5.89 -30.76
CA SER A 364 -11.65 5.04 -31.77
C SER A 364 -10.66 4.07 -32.41
N PHE A 365 -11.08 2.82 -32.63
CA PHE A 365 -10.26 1.75 -33.21
C PHE A 365 -9.58 2.17 -34.52
N MET A 366 -10.27 2.94 -35.36
CA MET A 366 -9.74 3.43 -36.64
C MET A 366 -8.58 4.43 -36.50
N ASN A 367 -8.42 5.02 -35.31
CA ASN A 367 -7.34 5.96 -35.00
C ASN A 367 -6.13 5.27 -34.35
N LEU A 368 -6.22 3.97 -34.05
CA LEU A 368 -5.09 3.20 -33.53
C LEU A 368 -4.09 2.91 -34.65
N PRO A 369 -2.78 2.79 -34.37
CA PRO A 369 -1.81 2.34 -35.37
C PRO A 369 -2.16 0.92 -35.85
N HIS A 370 -1.86 0.61 -37.11
CA HIS A 370 -2.15 -0.70 -37.70
C HIS A 370 -1.47 -1.83 -36.93
N ALA A 371 -0.21 -1.64 -36.51
CA ALA A 371 0.50 -2.59 -35.67
C ALA A 371 -0.24 -2.91 -34.36
N LEU A 372 -0.99 -1.95 -33.81
CA LEU A 372 -1.81 -2.17 -32.62
C LEU A 372 -3.17 -2.78 -32.96
N GLN A 373 -3.80 -2.36 -34.07
CA GLN A 373 -5.05 -2.94 -34.56
C GLN A 373 -4.92 -4.43 -34.85
N GLU A 374 -3.80 -4.87 -35.45
CA GLU A 374 -3.51 -6.28 -35.74
C GLU A 374 -3.44 -7.15 -34.48
N LEU A 375 -3.11 -6.56 -33.33
CA LEU A 375 -3.00 -7.25 -32.03
C LEU A 375 -4.30 -7.25 -31.24
N ILE A 376 -5.27 -6.41 -31.60
CA ILE A 376 -6.54 -6.29 -30.89
C ILE A 376 -7.58 -7.22 -31.52
N HIS A 377 -8.05 -8.16 -30.70
CA HIS A 377 -9.18 -9.00 -31.06
C HIS A 377 -10.48 -8.19 -30.94
N VAL A 378 -11.05 -7.78 -32.08
CA VAL A 378 -12.33 -7.03 -32.13
C VAL A 378 -13.46 -7.85 -31.51
N ASP A 379 -13.49 -9.15 -31.80
CA ASP A 379 -14.29 -10.12 -31.06
C ASP A 379 -13.42 -10.71 -29.94
N HIS A 380 -13.92 -10.74 -28.71
CA HIS A 380 -13.17 -11.31 -27.60
C HIS A 380 -12.93 -12.81 -27.83
N LEU A 381 -11.74 -13.28 -27.47
CA LEU A 381 -11.42 -14.70 -27.56
C LEU A 381 -12.23 -15.48 -26.52
N LEU A 382 -12.67 -16.67 -26.89
CA LEU A 382 -13.38 -17.62 -26.03
C LEU A 382 -12.58 -18.92 -25.99
N ALA A 383 -11.91 -19.17 -24.86
CA ALA A 383 -11.09 -20.35 -24.64
C ALA A 383 -11.82 -21.33 -23.70
N THR A 384 -11.92 -22.60 -24.10
CA THR A 384 -12.48 -23.67 -23.27
C THR A 384 -11.36 -24.39 -22.52
N ILE A 385 -11.54 -24.61 -21.22
CA ILE A 385 -10.64 -25.45 -20.44
C ILE A 385 -10.79 -26.91 -20.88
N THR A 386 -9.74 -27.50 -21.42
CA THR A 386 -9.70 -28.91 -21.87
C THR A 386 -9.09 -29.83 -20.83
N HIS A 387 -8.25 -29.29 -19.94
CA HIS A 387 -7.62 -30.03 -18.86
C HIS A 387 -7.38 -29.11 -17.65
N VAL A 388 -7.58 -29.65 -16.45
CA VAL A 388 -7.23 -28.99 -15.19
C VAL A 388 -6.15 -29.85 -14.54
N GLY A 389 -4.99 -29.24 -14.28
CA GLY A 389 -3.88 -29.90 -13.59
C GLY A 389 -4.19 -30.16 -12.12
N ASP A 390 -3.28 -30.85 -11.45
CA ASP A 390 -3.40 -31.09 -10.02
C ASP A 390 -3.04 -29.83 -9.23
N PRO A 391 -3.90 -29.35 -8.31
CA PRO A 391 -3.61 -28.18 -7.50
C PRO A 391 -2.52 -28.50 -6.46
N ASP A 392 -1.48 -27.67 -6.39
CA ASP A 392 -0.44 -27.80 -5.36
C ASP A 392 -0.92 -27.17 -4.04
N PRO A 393 -1.20 -27.97 -2.99
CA PRO A 393 -1.64 -27.44 -1.71
C PRO A 393 -0.56 -26.63 -0.97
N ASP A 394 0.71 -26.88 -1.26
CA ASP A 394 1.83 -26.25 -0.56
C ASP A 394 2.08 -24.82 -1.06
N GLU A 395 1.58 -24.48 -2.25
CA GLU A 395 1.60 -23.13 -2.83
C GLU A 395 0.34 -22.31 -2.52
N ALA A 396 -0.64 -22.90 -1.82
CA ALA A 396 -1.88 -22.20 -1.45
C ALA A 396 -1.71 -21.40 -0.14
N HIS A 397 -2.27 -20.19 -0.10
CA HIS A 397 -2.28 -19.33 1.09
C HIS A 397 -3.72 -19.06 1.51
N GLU A 398 -4.04 -19.37 2.77
CA GLU A 398 -5.38 -19.17 3.36
C GLU A 398 -6.53 -19.81 2.56
N GLY A 399 -6.24 -20.93 1.87
CA GLY A 399 -7.23 -21.66 1.06
C GLY A 399 -7.38 -21.13 -0.37
N GLU A 400 -6.67 -20.07 -0.75
CA GLU A 400 -6.59 -19.57 -2.12
C GLU A 400 -5.34 -20.10 -2.80
N GLY A 401 -5.47 -20.54 -4.05
CA GLY A 401 -4.35 -21.07 -4.83
C GLY A 401 -4.57 -20.87 -6.32
N THR A 402 -3.56 -21.23 -7.11
CA THR A 402 -3.62 -21.21 -8.57
C THR A 402 -3.44 -22.63 -9.09
N VAL A 403 -4.24 -23.02 -10.08
CA VAL A 403 -4.08 -24.30 -10.78
C VAL A 403 -3.85 -24.05 -12.26
N MET A 404 -2.96 -24.84 -12.86
CA MET A 404 -2.69 -24.76 -14.28
C MET A 404 -3.78 -25.48 -15.08
N CYS A 405 -4.38 -24.77 -16.04
CA CYS A 405 -5.40 -25.27 -16.94
C CYS A 405 -4.89 -25.23 -18.38
N THR A 406 -5.14 -26.29 -19.16
CA THR A 406 -4.88 -26.28 -20.61
C THR A 406 -6.12 -25.75 -21.33
N LEU A 407 -5.90 -24.86 -22.30
CA LEU A 407 -6.94 -24.26 -23.13
C LEU A 407 -6.99 -24.94 -24.50
N ASP A 408 -8.14 -24.84 -25.18
CA ASP A 408 -8.31 -25.28 -26.58
C ASP A 408 -7.80 -24.27 -27.61
N LEU A 409 -7.42 -23.07 -27.18
CA LEU A 409 -6.77 -22.05 -28.00
C LEU A 409 -5.27 -21.98 -27.70
N GLY A 410 -4.49 -21.63 -28.73
CA GLY A 410 -3.07 -21.39 -28.63
C GLY A 410 -2.62 -20.02 -29.13
N GLU A 411 -1.32 -19.88 -29.33
CA GLU A 411 -0.72 -18.65 -29.87
C GLU A 411 -1.23 -18.33 -31.28
N ASP A 412 -1.41 -19.36 -32.11
CA ASP A 412 -1.91 -19.22 -33.49
C ASP A 412 -3.35 -18.66 -33.52
N ASP A 413 -4.09 -18.82 -32.43
CA ASP A 413 -5.45 -18.32 -32.24
C ASP A 413 -5.48 -16.93 -31.57
N GLY A 414 -4.30 -16.38 -31.24
CA GLY A 414 -4.13 -15.03 -30.71
C GLY A 414 -4.03 -14.91 -29.20
N LEU A 415 -3.93 -16.03 -28.45
CA LEU A 415 -3.55 -15.97 -27.03
C LEU A 415 -2.09 -15.50 -26.89
N ARG A 416 -1.81 -14.77 -25.81
CA ARG A 416 -0.49 -14.21 -25.53
C ARG A 416 -0.08 -14.46 -24.10
N MET A 417 1.23 -14.50 -23.85
CA MET A 417 1.78 -14.66 -22.51
C MET A 417 1.25 -13.53 -21.60
N ASN A 418 0.92 -13.84 -20.36
CA ASN A 418 0.35 -12.93 -19.36
C ASN A 418 -1.00 -12.28 -19.75
N MET A 419 -1.66 -12.74 -20.82
CA MET A 419 -3.00 -12.28 -21.16
C MET A 419 -4.00 -12.71 -20.07
N PRO A 420 -4.77 -11.79 -19.48
CA PRO A 420 -5.77 -12.13 -18.48
C PRO A 420 -6.98 -12.80 -19.13
N LEU A 421 -7.58 -13.72 -18.39
CA LEU A 421 -8.75 -14.49 -18.78
C LEU A 421 -9.77 -14.45 -17.64
N TYR A 422 -11.03 -14.27 -18.01
CA TYR A 422 -12.15 -14.09 -17.10
C TYR A 422 -13.26 -15.06 -17.44
N SER A 423 -14.08 -15.44 -16.47
CA SER A 423 -15.37 -16.04 -16.79
C SER A 423 -16.28 -15.03 -17.49
N PRO A 424 -17.03 -15.44 -18.54
CA PRO A 424 -18.09 -14.61 -19.12
C PRO A 424 -19.12 -14.21 -18.07
N GLU A 425 -19.79 -13.06 -18.23
CA GLU A 425 -20.79 -12.56 -17.27
C GLU A 425 -21.92 -13.57 -16.98
N SER A 426 -22.28 -14.38 -17.97
CA SER A 426 -23.32 -15.41 -17.85
C SER A 426 -22.83 -16.72 -17.22
N ALA A 427 -21.56 -16.84 -16.87
CA ALA A 427 -21.00 -18.08 -16.32
C ALA A 427 -21.41 -18.26 -14.85
N SER A 428 -21.60 -19.52 -14.45
CA SER A 428 -21.93 -19.88 -13.07
C SER A 428 -20.73 -19.77 -12.12
N ARG A 429 -19.51 -19.80 -12.66
CA ARG A 429 -18.25 -19.60 -11.93
C ARG A 429 -17.65 -18.26 -12.30
N GLN A 430 -16.98 -17.64 -11.33
CA GLN A 430 -16.28 -16.37 -11.49
C GLN A 430 -14.77 -16.66 -11.48
N LEU A 431 -14.29 -17.27 -12.56
CA LEU A 431 -12.88 -17.62 -12.72
C LEU A 431 -12.10 -16.42 -13.22
N HIS A 432 -10.85 -16.33 -12.77
CA HIS A 432 -9.90 -15.34 -13.22
C HIS A 432 -8.50 -15.94 -13.22
N GLY A 433 -7.71 -15.60 -14.23
CA GLY A 433 -6.34 -16.08 -14.34
C GLY A 433 -5.59 -15.45 -15.50
N TRP A 434 -4.40 -15.97 -15.77
CA TRP A 434 -3.52 -15.45 -16.82
C TRP A 434 -2.95 -16.59 -17.64
N VAL A 435 -2.68 -16.35 -18.92
CA VAL A 435 -1.90 -17.27 -19.75
C VAL A 435 -0.46 -17.29 -19.25
N TRP A 436 0.08 -18.48 -19.01
CA TRP A 436 1.36 -18.71 -18.32
C TRP A 436 2.32 -19.60 -19.11
N ASP A 437 1.82 -20.45 -20.00
CA ASP A 437 2.64 -21.34 -20.82
C ASP A 437 2.10 -21.30 -22.25
N MET A 438 2.99 -21.03 -23.20
CA MET A 438 2.65 -20.69 -24.57
C MET A 438 2.87 -21.92 -25.46
N ALA A 439 1.85 -22.25 -26.26
CA ALA A 439 1.95 -23.29 -27.28
C ALA A 439 1.04 -22.98 -28.46
N PRO A 440 1.44 -23.27 -29.71
CA PRO A 440 0.75 -22.80 -30.91
C PRO A 440 -0.76 -23.09 -30.96
N ARG A 441 -1.21 -24.20 -30.36
CA ARG A 441 -2.62 -24.66 -30.42
C ARG A 441 -3.29 -24.95 -29.08
N ALA A 442 -2.58 -24.80 -27.97
CA ALA A 442 -3.10 -25.17 -26.65
C ALA A 442 -2.24 -24.54 -25.53
N CYS A 443 -2.41 -23.24 -25.31
CA CYS A 443 -1.74 -22.55 -24.21
C CYS A 443 -2.24 -23.05 -22.85
N LYS A 444 -1.48 -22.78 -21.79
CA LYS A 444 -1.93 -23.01 -20.42
C LYS A 444 -2.13 -21.69 -19.69
N ALA A 445 -3.14 -21.66 -18.85
CA ALA A 445 -3.44 -20.54 -17.97
C ALA A 445 -3.42 -20.97 -16.50
N GLY A 446 -2.82 -20.13 -15.66
CA GLY A 446 -2.93 -20.26 -14.21
C GLY A 446 -4.24 -19.62 -13.76
N ILE A 447 -5.18 -20.42 -13.29
CA ILE A 447 -6.52 -19.97 -12.87
C ILE A 447 -6.64 -20.06 -11.35
N GLY A 448 -7.13 -18.99 -10.73
CA GLY A 448 -7.37 -18.94 -9.28
C GLY A 448 -8.47 -19.90 -8.83
N TYR A 449 -8.29 -20.49 -7.66
CA TYR A 449 -9.31 -21.27 -6.97
C TYR A 449 -9.35 -20.94 -5.47
N ARG A 450 -10.47 -21.23 -4.81
CA ARG A 450 -10.63 -21.18 -3.36
C ARG A 450 -11.16 -22.51 -2.81
N ARG A 451 -10.56 -22.94 -1.69
CA ARG A 451 -10.98 -24.12 -0.93
C ARG A 451 -11.92 -23.75 0.22
N GLY A 452 -12.88 -24.63 0.48
CA GLY A 452 -13.73 -24.59 1.65
C GLY A 452 -13.01 -25.01 2.92
N ALA A 453 -13.71 -24.91 4.06
CA ALA A 453 -13.17 -25.29 5.36
C ALA A 453 -12.82 -26.80 5.48
N ASP A 454 -13.36 -27.63 4.59
CA ASP A 454 -13.07 -29.06 4.46
C ASP A 454 -11.89 -29.37 3.52
N GLY A 455 -11.27 -28.34 2.93
CA GLY A 455 -10.15 -28.45 2.01
C GLY A 455 -10.55 -28.78 0.56
N VAL A 456 -11.84 -28.91 0.25
CA VAL A 456 -12.34 -29.14 -1.11
C VAL A 456 -12.36 -27.82 -1.87
N ILE A 457 -11.99 -27.84 -3.15
CA ILE A 457 -12.13 -26.66 -4.02
C ILE A 457 -13.61 -26.39 -4.26
N GLU A 458 -14.16 -25.39 -3.57
CA GLU A 458 -15.56 -24.95 -3.71
C GLU A 458 -15.73 -24.06 -4.94
N HIS A 459 -14.71 -23.26 -5.25
CA HIS A 459 -14.69 -22.34 -6.38
C HIS A 459 -13.38 -22.52 -7.16
N GLY A 460 -13.41 -23.26 -8.27
CA GLY A 460 -12.25 -23.47 -9.12
C GLY A 460 -12.63 -23.96 -10.51
N PRO A 461 -11.65 -23.99 -11.43
CA PRO A 461 -11.88 -24.35 -12.83
C PRO A 461 -12.24 -25.82 -12.98
N VAL A 462 -13.12 -26.14 -13.93
CA VAL A 462 -13.38 -27.50 -14.39
C VAL A 462 -13.26 -27.59 -15.91
N VAL A 463 -13.03 -28.81 -16.42
CA VAL A 463 -13.05 -29.07 -17.86
C VAL A 463 -14.41 -28.67 -18.44
N GLY A 464 -14.39 -27.91 -19.53
CA GLY A 464 -15.57 -27.36 -20.19
C GLY A 464 -15.95 -25.95 -19.75
N ASP A 465 -15.34 -25.38 -18.71
CA ASP A 465 -15.51 -23.97 -18.41
C ASP A 465 -14.94 -23.11 -19.56
N VAL A 466 -15.66 -22.05 -19.90
CA VAL A 466 -15.26 -21.08 -20.93
C VAL A 466 -14.70 -19.84 -20.25
N LEU A 467 -13.58 -19.36 -20.76
CA LEU A 467 -12.92 -18.13 -20.37
C LEU A 467 -12.90 -17.15 -21.54
N THR A 468 -12.94 -15.86 -21.25
CA THR A 468 -12.89 -14.78 -22.21
C THR A 468 -11.80 -13.77 -21.88
N THR A 469 -11.26 -13.12 -22.91
CA THR A 469 -10.31 -12.00 -22.76
C THR A 469 -11.00 -10.68 -22.36
N ARG A 470 -12.34 -10.61 -22.40
CA ARG A 470 -13.10 -9.43 -21.96
C ARG A 470 -13.28 -9.43 -20.44
N ALA A 471 -12.89 -8.35 -19.78
CA ALA A 471 -13.18 -8.19 -18.36
C ALA A 471 -14.69 -7.97 -18.15
N PRO A 472 -15.31 -8.58 -17.13
CA PRO A 472 -16.71 -8.31 -16.79
C PRO A 472 -16.86 -6.88 -16.27
N ASP A 473 -18.03 -6.27 -16.49
CA ASP A 473 -18.37 -4.98 -15.89
C ASP A 473 -18.52 -5.16 -14.36
N PHE A 474 -17.63 -4.54 -13.57
CA PHE A 474 -17.62 -4.62 -12.10
C PHE A 474 -18.40 -3.48 -11.43
#